data_AF-A0A950A3J2-F1
#
_entry.id   AF-A0A950A3J2-F1
#
_cell.length_a   1.000
_cell.length_b   1.000
_cell.length_c   1.000
_cell.angle_alpha   90.00
_cell.angle_beta   90.00
_cell.angle_gamma   90.00
#
_symmetry.space_group_name_H-M   'P 1'
#
loop_
_entity.id
_entity.type
_entity.pdbx_description
1 polymer ?
#
loop_
_entity_poly.entity_id
_entity_poly.type
_entity_poly.pdbx_seq_one_letter_code
_entity_poly.pdbx_strand_id
1 'polypeptide(L)'
;MDATLAHSSLSRDLLARDVQLACLLEVSALKPGNITPAHDFSDTTYADMVRSALALGAAFAHDRARHRRVGELIADGVSATARVTAANTNLGIVLLLAPLVRAEATRPADEPLRVATGRILAGLDVDDATAAFAAIVAAQPGGLGDAP
;
A
#
# COMPACT_ATOMS: atom_id res chain seq x y z
N MET A 1 -17.07 15.27 -26.05
CA MET A 1 -16.66 14.03 -25.36
C MET A 1 -15.47 14.44 -24.50
N ASP A 2 -15.71 14.57 -23.21
CA ASP A 2 -15.01 15.52 -22.33
C ASP A 2 -13.63 15.01 -21.89
N ALA A 3 -12.57 15.81 -22.09
CA ALA A 3 -11.19 15.43 -21.77
C ALA A 3 -11.00 15.06 -20.28
N THR A 4 -11.84 15.63 -19.41
CA THR A 4 -11.91 15.35 -17.98
C THR A 4 -12.35 13.91 -17.67
N LEU A 5 -13.28 13.36 -18.45
CA LEU A 5 -13.74 11.98 -18.29
C LEU A 5 -12.68 10.97 -18.77
N ALA A 6 -11.95 11.32 -19.83
CA ALA A 6 -10.84 10.50 -20.34
C ALA A 6 -9.67 10.45 -19.35
N HIS A 7 -9.25 11.60 -18.80
CA HIS A 7 -8.21 11.68 -17.75
C HIS A 7 -8.62 10.90 -16.49
N SER A 8 -9.89 11.01 -16.09
CA SER A 8 -10.45 10.28 -14.94
C SER A 8 -10.44 8.76 -15.17
N SER A 9 -10.75 8.28 -16.39
CA SER A 9 -10.68 6.84 -16.71
C SER A 9 -9.23 6.31 -16.75
N LEU A 10 -8.30 7.08 -17.32
CA LEU A 10 -6.88 6.73 -17.37
C LEU A 10 -6.27 6.68 -15.97
N SER A 11 -6.61 7.62 -15.09
CA SER A 11 -6.14 7.64 -13.69
C SER A 11 -6.56 6.39 -12.90
N ARG A 12 -7.77 5.86 -13.17
CA ARG A 12 -8.27 4.63 -12.52
C ARG A 12 -7.50 3.38 -12.96
N ASP A 13 -7.16 3.29 -14.24
CA ASP A 13 -6.37 2.18 -14.79
C ASP A 13 -4.90 2.22 -14.37
N LEU A 14 -4.42 3.37 -13.89
CA LEU A 14 -3.03 3.59 -13.48
C LEU A 14 -2.76 3.35 -12.00
N LEU A 15 -3.77 3.34 -11.11
CA LEU A 15 -3.54 3.26 -9.66
C LEU A 15 -2.69 2.05 -9.24
N ALA A 16 -2.93 0.88 -9.83
CA ALA A 16 -2.12 -0.32 -9.58
C ALA A 16 -0.64 -0.12 -9.99
N ARG A 17 -0.41 0.57 -11.11
CA ARG A 17 0.93 0.88 -11.62
C ARG A 17 1.60 1.96 -10.78
N ASP A 18 0.86 2.96 -10.33
CA ASP A 18 1.37 4.03 -9.47
C ASP A 18 1.82 3.47 -8.12
N VAL A 19 1.04 2.54 -7.54
CA VAL A 19 1.43 1.79 -6.33
C VAL A 19 2.72 1.00 -6.57
N GLN A 20 2.80 0.25 -7.67
CA GLN A 20 4.02 -0.49 -8.04
C GLN A 20 5.22 0.43 -8.19
N LEU A 21 5.05 1.50 -8.96
CA LEU A 21 6.11 2.47 -9.23
C LEU A 21 6.57 3.16 -7.95
N ALA A 22 5.66 3.57 -7.08
CA ALA A 22 6.01 4.15 -5.78
C ALA A 22 6.85 3.19 -4.94
N CYS A 23 6.46 1.90 -4.86
CA CYS A 23 7.21 0.89 -4.13
C CYS A 23 8.60 0.62 -4.76
N LEU A 24 8.67 0.56 -6.09
CA LEU A 24 9.93 0.34 -6.81
C LEU A 24 10.88 1.53 -6.65
N LEU A 25 10.36 2.77 -6.71
CA LEU A 25 11.15 3.98 -6.46
C LEU A 25 11.67 4.01 -5.02
N GLU A 26 10.86 3.60 -4.04
CA GLU A 26 11.23 3.52 -2.64
C GLU A 26 12.44 2.59 -2.42
N VAL A 27 12.38 1.36 -2.95
CA VAL A 27 13.47 0.39 -2.75
C VAL A 27 14.68 0.68 -3.65
N SER A 28 14.49 1.33 -4.80
CA SER A 28 15.59 1.67 -5.70
C SER A 28 16.39 2.90 -5.26
N ALA A 29 15.85 3.71 -4.35
CA ALA A 29 16.55 4.87 -3.82
C ALA A 29 17.76 4.45 -2.96
N LEU A 30 18.85 5.21 -3.05
CA LEU A 30 19.99 5.03 -2.15
C LEU A 30 19.67 5.66 -0.79
N LYS A 31 19.55 4.83 0.24
CA LYS A 31 19.16 5.23 1.61
C LYS A 31 19.99 4.44 2.64
N PRO A 32 20.96 5.07 3.32
CA PRO A 32 21.77 4.40 4.33
C PRO A 32 20.90 3.72 5.40
N GLY A 33 21.31 2.53 5.84
CA GLY A 33 20.59 1.76 6.85
C GLY A 33 19.27 1.16 6.38
N ASN A 34 19.03 1.08 5.06
CA ASN A 34 17.87 0.43 4.46
C ASN A 34 18.29 -0.44 3.27
N ILE A 35 17.36 -1.28 2.81
CA ILE A 35 17.54 -2.11 1.61
C ILE A 35 17.62 -1.21 0.37
N THR A 36 18.56 -1.52 -0.51
CA THR A 36 18.79 -0.86 -1.80
C THR A 36 19.20 -1.90 -2.85
N PRO A 37 19.29 -1.58 -4.16
CA PRO A 37 19.79 -2.52 -5.15
C PRO A 37 21.21 -3.06 -4.88
N ALA A 38 21.99 -2.36 -4.04
CA ALA A 38 23.37 -2.71 -3.68
C ALA A 38 23.52 -3.21 -2.23
N HIS A 39 22.44 -3.28 -1.46
CA HIS A 39 22.50 -3.64 -0.04
C HIS A 39 21.24 -4.39 0.40
N ASP A 40 21.42 -5.65 0.79
CA ASP A 40 20.41 -6.50 1.40
C ASP A 40 20.60 -6.56 2.93
N PHE A 41 19.56 -7.02 3.63
CA PHE A 41 19.64 -7.46 5.03
C PHE A 41 19.73 -8.98 5.12
N SER A 42 20.01 -9.50 6.32
CA SER A 42 20.17 -10.95 6.54
C SER A 42 18.89 -11.75 6.30
N ASP A 43 17.73 -11.12 6.48
CA ASP A 43 16.40 -11.73 6.42
C ASP A 43 15.53 -11.19 5.28
N THR A 44 15.98 -10.16 4.57
CA THR A 44 15.19 -9.44 3.56
C THR A 44 16.08 -8.91 2.45
N THR A 45 15.74 -9.21 1.19
CA THR A 45 16.51 -8.77 0.01
C THR A 45 15.79 -7.73 -0.83
N TYR A 46 16.55 -7.01 -1.67
CA TYR A 46 16.00 -6.15 -2.73
C TYR A 46 15.01 -6.90 -3.63
N ALA A 47 15.30 -8.16 -3.96
CA ALA A 47 14.41 -8.97 -4.79
C ALA A 47 13.06 -9.23 -4.09
N ASP A 48 13.04 -9.41 -2.77
CA ASP A 48 11.80 -9.57 -1.99
C ASP A 48 10.95 -8.29 -2.00
N MET A 49 11.60 -7.13 -1.85
CA MET A 49 10.95 -5.82 -1.96
C MET A 49 10.33 -5.61 -3.35
N VAL A 50 11.03 -5.98 -4.43
CA VAL A 50 10.52 -5.90 -5.81
C VAL A 50 9.32 -6.83 -6.02
N ARG A 51 9.39 -8.10 -5.57
CA ARG A 51 8.24 -9.02 -5.65
C ARG A 51 7.03 -8.47 -4.89
N SER A 52 7.27 -7.90 -3.71
CA SER A 52 6.24 -7.28 -2.87
C SER A 52 5.62 -6.06 -3.54
N ALA A 53 6.41 -5.21 -4.20
CA ALA A 53 5.92 -4.08 -4.99
C ALA A 53 4.92 -4.54 -6.08
N LEU A 54 5.27 -5.59 -6.84
CA LEU A 54 4.40 -6.15 -7.88
C LEU A 54 3.08 -6.68 -7.30
N ALA A 55 3.16 -7.42 -6.18
CA ALA A 55 1.99 -7.95 -5.49
C ALA A 55 1.05 -6.84 -4.97
N LEU A 56 1.60 -5.75 -4.44
CA LEU A 56 0.82 -4.62 -3.93
C LEU A 56 0.04 -3.89 -5.03
N GLY A 57 0.60 -3.76 -6.24
CA GLY A 57 -0.14 -3.16 -7.36
C GLY A 57 -1.47 -3.86 -7.62
N ALA A 58 -1.46 -5.20 -7.64
CA ALA A 58 -2.66 -5.99 -7.83
C ALA A 58 -3.60 -5.94 -6.61
N ALA A 59 -3.06 -5.86 -5.39
CA ALA A 59 -3.85 -5.72 -4.17
C ALA A 59 -4.61 -4.39 -4.12
N PHE A 60 -4.01 -3.33 -4.65
CA PHE A 60 -4.51 -1.95 -4.61
C PHE A 60 -5.10 -1.46 -5.94
N ALA A 61 -5.45 -2.38 -6.84
CA ALA A 61 -6.17 -2.04 -8.06
C ALA A 61 -7.46 -1.28 -7.75
N HIS A 62 -7.79 -0.28 -8.59
CA HIS A 62 -8.87 0.66 -8.37
C HIS A 62 -10.21 0.00 -8.02
N ASP A 63 -10.62 -1.02 -8.77
CA ASP A 63 -11.91 -1.70 -8.55
C ASP A 63 -11.99 -2.39 -7.19
N ARG A 64 -10.86 -2.90 -6.67
CA ARG A 64 -10.80 -3.44 -5.30
C ARG A 64 -10.86 -2.31 -4.29
N ALA A 65 -10.01 -1.29 -4.46
CA ALA A 65 -9.89 -0.14 -3.57
C ALA A 65 -11.20 0.63 -3.39
N ARG A 66 -12.03 0.71 -4.43
CA ARG A 66 -13.33 1.37 -4.41
C ARG A 66 -14.34 0.69 -3.49
N HIS A 67 -14.18 -0.60 -3.22
CA HIS A 67 -15.12 -1.40 -2.44
C HIS A 67 -14.57 -1.90 -1.10
N ARG A 68 -13.34 -1.52 -0.73
CA ARG A 68 -12.68 -1.91 0.52
C ARG A 68 -12.49 -0.75 1.47
N ARG A 69 -12.61 -1.01 2.77
CA ARG A 69 -12.21 -0.10 3.85
C ARG A 69 -10.68 -0.05 3.97
N VAL A 70 -10.16 0.91 4.74
CA VAL A 70 -8.70 1.09 4.87
C VAL A 70 -8.06 -0.08 5.59
N GLY A 71 -8.65 -0.57 6.69
CA GLY A 71 -8.17 -1.75 7.41
C GLY A 71 -8.18 -3.01 6.54
N GLU A 72 -9.21 -3.17 5.69
CA GLU A 72 -9.28 -4.29 4.73
C GLU A 72 -8.22 -4.18 3.64
N LEU A 73 -7.92 -2.97 3.16
CA LEU A 73 -6.82 -2.74 2.22
C LEU A 73 -5.47 -3.07 2.85
N ILE A 74 -5.24 -2.69 4.11
CA ILE A 74 -4.03 -3.06 4.83
C ILE A 74 -3.90 -4.59 4.89
N ALA A 75 -4.97 -5.30 5.26
CA ALA A 75 -4.99 -6.76 5.30
C ALA A 75 -4.76 -7.39 3.91
N ASP A 76 -5.40 -6.86 2.87
CA ASP A 76 -5.21 -7.30 1.47
C ASP A 76 -3.75 -7.12 1.03
N GLY A 77 -3.12 -6.01 1.40
CA GLY A 77 -1.72 -5.69 1.10
C GLY A 77 -0.75 -6.63 1.80
N VAL A 78 -0.88 -6.81 3.12
CA VAL A 78 -0.06 -7.76 3.91
C VAL A 78 -0.21 -9.18 3.38
N SER A 79 -1.44 -9.61 3.10
CA SER A 79 -1.71 -10.94 2.54
C SER A 79 -1.05 -11.10 1.16
N ALA A 80 -1.04 -10.05 0.33
CA ALA A 80 -0.42 -10.11 -0.99
C ALA A 80 1.10 -10.24 -0.93
N THR A 81 1.77 -9.52 -0.04
CA THR A 81 3.23 -9.61 0.11
C THR A 81 3.65 -10.93 0.75
N ALA A 82 2.89 -11.44 1.72
CA ALA A 82 3.16 -12.73 2.36
C ALA A 82 3.07 -13.94 1.40
N ARG A 83 2.35 -13.82 0.27
CA ARG A 83 2.30 -14.86 -0.77
C ARG A 83 3.56 -14.93 -1.64
N VAL A 84 4.38 -13.89 -1.66
CA VAL A 84 5.54 -13.78 -2.57
C VAL A 84 6.88 -13.71 -1.86
N THR A 85 6.88 -13.54 -0.54
CA THR A 85 8.07 -13.59 0.31
C THR A 85 7.69 -13.87 1.76
N ALA A 86 8.60 -14.47 2.52
CA ALA A 86 8.44 -14.67 3.97
C ALA A 86 8.92 -13.47 4.79
N ALA A 87 9.62 -12.52 4.17
CA ALA A 87 10.15 -11.33 4.83
C ALA A 87 9.08 -10.24 4.99
N ASN A 88 9.17 -9.45 6.06
CA ASN A 88 8.39 -8.22 6.16
C ASN A 88 9.06 -7.11 5.35
N THR A 89 8.63 -6.97 4.11
CA THR A 89 9.20 -6.03 3.15
C THR A 89 8.53 -4.65 3.24
N ASN A 90 7.20 -4.62 3.32
CA ASN A 90 6.44 -3.44 2.91
C ASN A 90 5.36 -3.00 3.92
N LEU A 91 5.35 -3.46 5.18
CA LEU A 91 4.26 -3.11 6.11
C LEU A 91 4.05 -1.59 6.25
N GLY A 92 5.12 -0.82 6.44
CA GLY A 92 5.02 0.65 6.52
C GLY A 92 4.46 1.29 5.25
N ILE A 93 4.87 0.77 4.08
CA ILE A 93 4.37 1.23 2.77
C ILE A 93 2.88 0.89 2.62
N VAL A 94 2.45 -0.31 3.03
CA VAL A 94 1.04 -0.72 3.03
C VAL A 94 0.19 0.20 3.90
N LEU A 95 0.65 0.49 5.12
CA LEU A 95 -0.04 1.40 6.05
C LEU A 95 -0.16 2.82 5.48
N LEU A 96 0.87 3.31 4.78
CA LEU A 96 0.85 4.62 4.11
C LEU A 96 -0.08 4.64 2.89
N LEU A 97 0.01 3.64 2.02
CA LEU A 97 -0.69 3.63 0.73
C LEU A 97 -2.17 3.30 0.86
N ALA A 98 -2.60 2.46 1.81
CA ALA A 98 -4.00 2.07 1.95
C ALA A 98 -4.98 3.27 2.02
N PRO A 99 -4.78 4.30 2.87
CA PRO A 99 -5.67 5.48 2.88
C PRO A 99 -5.57 6.33 1.60
N LEU A 100 -4.40 6.42 0.96
CA LEU A 100 -4.20 7.17 -0.29
C LEU A 100 -4.93 6.48 -1.46
N VAL A 101 -4.78 5.17 -1.58
CA VAL A 101 -5.44 4.33 -2.57
C VAL A 101 -6.95 4.38 -2.41
N ARG A 102 -7.45 4.30 -1.17
CA ARG A 102 -8.88 4.46 -0.88
C ARG A 102 -9.39 5.84 -1.27
N ALA A 103 -8.62 6.89 -0.98
CA ALA A 103 -8.97 8.25 -1.34
C ALA A 103 -9.03 8.42 -2.86
N GLU A 104 -8.01 7.98 -3.60
CA GLU A 104 -7.99 8.07 -5.06
C GLU A 104 -9.14 7.28 -5.71
N ALA A 105 -9.45 6.09 -5.20
CA ALA A 105 -10.50 5.24 -5.75
C ALA A 105 -11.93 5.73 -5.47
N THR A 106 -12.11 6.68 -4.56
CA THR A 106 -13.46 7.13 -4.12
C THR A 106 -13.69 8.63 -4.24
N ARG A 107 -12.65 9.44 -4.43
CA ARG A 107 -12.79 10.89 -4.57
C ARG A 107 -13.49 11.27 -5.88
N PRO A 108 -14.32 12.34 -5.88
CA PRO A 108 -14.68 13.05 -7.10
C PRO A 108 -13.44 13.54 -7.86
N ALA A 109 -13.55 13.68 -9.18
CA ALA A 109 -12.42 14.06 -10.02
C ALA A 109 -11.82 15.43 -9.66
N ASP A 110 -12.65 16.35 -9.18
CA ASP A 110 -12.33 17.73 -8.78
C ASP A 110 -11.90 17.87 -7.31
N GLU A 111 -12.00 16.82 -6.50
CA GLU A 111 -11.51 16.82 -5.12
C GLU A 111 -10.00 16.55 -5.11
N PRO A 112 -9.15 17.43 -4.54
CA PRO A 112 -7.72 17.16 -4.43
C PRO A 112 -7.43 15.93 -3.56
N LEU A 113 -6.49 15.08 -3.97
CA LEU A 113 -6.15 13.83 -3.24
C LEU A 113 -5.85 14.06 -1.76
N ARG A 114 -5.17 15.17 -1.41
CA ARG A 114 -4.89 15.54 -0.02
C ARG A 114 -6.16 15.74 0.81
N VAL A 115 -7.17 16.39 0.24
CA VAL A 115 -8.46 16.63 0.91
C VAL A 115 -9.21 15.31 1.08
N ALA A 116 -9.28 14.52 0.01
CA ALA A 116 -9.90 13.19 0.05
C ALA A 116 -9.23 12.28 1.08
N THR A 117 -7.90 12.28 1.15
CA THR A 117 -7.13 11.49 2.14
C THR A 117 -7.44 11.94 3.56
N GLY A 118 -7.54 13.25 3.82
CA GLY A 118 -7.94 13.78 5.13
C GLY A 118 -9.34 13.29 5.54
N ARG A 119 -10.30 13.29 4.60
CA ARG A 119 -11.65 12.76 4.82
C ARG A 119 -11.65 11.25 5.10
N ILE A 120 -10.86 10.47 4.37
CA ILE A 120 -10.71 9.02 4.62
C ILE A 120 -10.13 8.76 6.02
N LEU A 121 -9.06 9.46 6.40
CA LEU A 121 -8.43 9.30 7.70
C LEU A 121 -9.35 9.73 8.86
N ALA A 122 -10.11 10.81 8.69
CA ALA A 122 -11.08 11.28 9.69
C ALA A 122 -12.27 10.33 9.86
N GLY A 123 -12.54 9.47 8.88
CA GLY A 123 -13.63 8.49 8.89
C GLY A 123 -13.23 7.08 9.35
N LEU A 124 -11.98 6.87 9.79
CA LEU A 124 -11.55 5.58 10.33
C LEU A 124 -12.27 5.29 11.65
N ASP A 125 -12.60 4.02 11.86
CA ASP A 125 -13.22 3.55 13.10
C ASP A 125 -12.50 2.33 13.68
N VAL A 126 -13.12 1.70 14.68
CA VAL A 126 -12.57 0.55 15.39
C VAL A 126 -12.45 -0.70 14.52
N ASP A 127 -13.28 -0.85 13.48
CA ASP A 127 -13.21 -1.99 12.58
C ASP A 127 -11.98 -1.88 11.67
N ASP A 128 -11.71 -0.67 11.17
CA ASP A 128 -10.47 -0.37 10.44
C ASP A 128 -9.23 -0.62 11.32
N ALA A 129 -9.27 -0.18 12.58
CA ALA A 129 -8.19 -0.41 13.53
C ALA A 129 -7.98 -1.90 13.85
N THR A 130 -9.06 -2.65 14.02
CA THR A 130 -9.02 -4.10 14.30
C THR A 130 -8.39 -4.87 13.14
N ALA A 131 -8.83 -4.58 11.91
CA ALA A 131 -8.27 -5.20 10.71
C ALA A 131 -6.80 -4.82 10.49
N ALA A 132 -6.44 -3.55 10.69
CA ALA A 132 -5.06 -3.09 10.60
C ALA A 132 -4.16 -3.77 11.64
N PHE A 133 -4.62 -3.88 12.89
CA PHE A 133 -3.87 -4.56 13.96
C PHE A 133 -3.65 -6.04 13.64
N ALA A 134 -4.69 -6.76 13.22
CA ALA A 134 -4.57 -8.15 12.83
C ALA A 134 -3.57 -8.34 11.67
N ALA A 135 -3.58 -7.43 10.70
CA ALA A 135 -2.63 -7.44 9.59
C ALA A 135 -1.19 -7.13 10.05
N ILE A 136 -0.99 -6.19 10.99
CA ILE A 136 0.31 -5.89 11.59
C ILE A 136 0.88 -7.11 12.31
N VAL A 137 0.06 -7.80 13.11
CA VAL A 137 0.46 -9.05 13.78
C VAL A 137 0.85 -10.12 12.76
N ALA A 138 0.05 -10.31 11.72
CA ALA A 138 0.34 -11.27 10.66
C ALA A 138 1.61 -10.95 9.85
N ALA A 139 1.98 -9.67 9.75
CA ALA A 139 3.21 -9.24 9.07
C ALA A 139 4.49 -9.48 9.90
N GLN A 140 4.37 -9.80 11.19
CA GLN A 140 5.49 -10.07 12.10
C GLN A 140 6.65 -9.04 12.01
N PRO A 141 6.38 -7.72 12.12
CA PRO A 141 7.43 -6.71 12.06
C PRO A 141 8.41 -6.84 13.23
N GLY A 142 9.69 -6.63 12.93
CA GLY A 142 10.71 -6.47 13.96
C GLY A 142 10.43 -5.26 14.86
N GLY A 143 10.88 -5.34 16.12
CA GLY A 143 10.81 -4.23 17.07
C GLY A 143 9.49 -4.08 17.85
N LEU A 144 8.49 -4.95 17.63
CA LEU A 144 7.25 -4.97 18.44
C LEU A 144 7.34 -5.81 19.71
N GLY A 145 8.46 -6.53 19.93
CA GLY A 145 8.61 -7.48 21.03
C GLY A 145 7.71 -8.71 20.87
N ASP A 146 7.63 -9.54 21.91
CA ASP A 146 6.68 -10.65 21.95
C ASP A 146 5.32 -10.12 22.41
N ALA A 147 4.29 -10.30 21.59
CA ALA A 147 2.92 -10.20 22.06
C ALA A 147 2.61 -11.42 22.94
N PRO A 148 1.94 -11.27 24.10
CA PRO A 148 1.52 -12.40 24.91
C PRO A 148 0.51 -13.30 24.19
#